data_AF-A0A358NKK5-F1
#
_entry.id   AF-A0A358NKK5-F1
#
_cell.length_a   1.000
_cell.length_b   1.000
_cell.length_c   1.000
_cell.angle_alpha   90.00
_cell.angle_beta   90.00
_cell.angle_gamma   90.00
#
_symmetry.space_group_name_H-M   'P 1'
#
loop_
_entity.id
_entity.type
_entity.pdbx_description
1 polymer ?
#
loop_
_entity_poly.entity_id
_entity_poly.type
_entity_poly.pdbx_seq_one_letter_code
_entity_poly.pdbx_strand_id
1 'polypeptide(L)'
;MYRYVIKRILFLIPTILGVVFIIYLVMNITPGDPARALLGVSAPQADVDALNRELGYDLPFLQKYVNYIKNMVINRDFGISYFTKQSVFHEIWPRY
;
A
#
# COMPACT_ATOMS: atom_id res chain seq x y z
N MET A 1 18.68 17.86 24.90
CA MET A 1 17.71 16.76 24.69
C MET A 1 16.86 16.94 23.42
N TYR A 2 16.25 18.10 23.16
CA TYR A 2 15.41 18.34 21.96
C TYR A 2 16.11 18.07 20.61
N ARG A 3 17.37 18.51 20.44
CA ARG A 3 18.20 18.20 19.25
C ARG A 3 18.40 16.70 19.01
N TYR A 4 18.50 15.91 20.08
CA TYR A 4 18.66 14.46 19.99
C TYR A 4 17.35 13.79 19.56
N VAL A 5 16.21 14.23 20.11
CA VAL A 5 14.88 13.75 19.72
C VAL A 5 14.60 14.04 18.25
N ILE A 6 14.86 15.25 17.76
CA ILE A 6 14.66 15.62 16.35
C ILE A 6 15.52 14.74 15.43
N LYS A 7 16.82 14.59 15.74
CA LYS A 7 17.71 13.72 14.95
C LYS A 7 17.16 12.30 14.88
N ARG A 8 16.69 11.76 16.01
CA ARG A 8 16.13 10.40 16.06
C ARG A 8 14.87 10.26 15.21
N ILE A 9 13.95 11.23 15.26
CA ILE A 9 12.75 11.25 14.41
C ILE A 9 13.13 11.34 12.93
N LEU A 10 14.10 12.19 12.58
CA LEU A 10 14.58 12.30 11.20
C LEU A 10 15.21 11.00 10.68
N PHE A 11 15.89 10.22 11.53
CA PHE A 11 16.41 8.89 11.16
C PHE A 11 15.32 7.81 11.06
N LEU A 12 14.21 7.95 11.77
CA LEU A 12 13.09 7.01 11.66
C LEU A 12 12.41 7.09 10.29
N ILE A 13 12.30 8.28 9.70
CA ILE A 13 11.65 8.49 8.40
C ILE A 13 12.27 7.60 7.30
N PRO A 14 13.58 7.68 6.98
CA PRO A 14 14.16 6.84 5.93
C PRO A 14 14.11 5.35 6.29
N THR A 15 14.15 5.00 7.58
CA THR A 15 14.03 3.62 8.03
C THR A 15 12.65 3.05 7.69
N ILE A 16 11.57 3.76 8.04
CA ILE A 16 10.20 3.36 7.74
C ILE A 16 9.98 3.29 6.22
N LEU A 17 10.45 4.30 5.47
CA LEU A 17 10.36 4.29 4.01
C LEU A 17 11.09 3.07 3.41
N GLY A 18 12.28 2.74 3.91
CA GLY A 18 13.02 1.55 3.49
C GLY A 18 12.26 0.24 3.76
N VAL A 19 11.65 0.11 4.94
CA VAL A 19 10.83 -1.06 5.29
C VAL A 19 9.61 -1.18 4.37
N VAL A 20 8.87 -0.09 4.16
CA VAL A 20 7.70 -0.07 3.26
C VAL A 20 8.11 -0.41 1.83
N PHE A 21 9.24 0.12 1.36
CA PHE A 21 9.80 -0.20 0.04
C PHE A 21 10.08 -1.69 -0.12
N ILE A 22 10.73 -2.31 0.88
CA ILE A 22 11.02 -3.75 0.85
C ILE A 22 9.73 -4.57 0.81
N ILE A 23 8.72 -4.20 1.61
CA ILE A 23 7.42 -4.88 1.62
C ILE A 23 6.77 -4.78 0.23
N TYR A 24 6.72 -3.58 -0.35
CA TYR A 24 6.19 -3.36 -1.70
C TYR A 24 6.94 -4.19 -2.75
N LEU A 25 8.26 -4.26 -2.64
CA LEU A 25 9.11 -5.03 -3.56
C LEU A 25 8.78 -6.53 -3.48
N VAL A 26 8.68 -7.08 -2.26
CA VAL A 26 8.32 -8.47 -2.03
C VAL A 26 6.92 -8.76 -2.59
N MET A 27 5.94 -7.88 -2.35
CA MET A 27 4.60 -8.04 -2.89
C MET A 27 4.57 -7.96 -4.41
N ASN A 28 5.38 -7.11 -5.04
CA ASN A 28 5.43 -6.98 -6.50
C ASN A 28 6.09 -8.18 -7.18
N ILE A 29 7.02 -8.87 -6.51
CA ILE A 29 7.66 -10.09 -7.02
C ILE A 29 6.80 -11.33 -6.75
N THR A 30 5.97 -11.28 -5.71
CA THR A 30 5.06 -12.37 -5.37
C THR A 30 4.08 -12.60 -6.53
N PRO A 31 4.04 -13.81 -7.11
CA PRO A 31 3.11 -14.08 -8.19
C PRO A 31 1.68 -14.07 -7.66
N GLY A 32 0.84 -13.22 -8.24
CA GLY A 32 -0.55 -13.06 -7.84
C GLY A 32 -1.18 -11.84 -8.50
N ASP A 33 -2.42 -11.97 -8.93
CA ASP A 33 -3.21 -10.89 -9.48
C ASP A 33 -4.24 -10.45 -8.42
N PRO A 34 -4.09 -9.26 -7.82
CA PRO A 34 -4.95 -8.81 -6.73
C PRO A 34 -6.41 -8.65 -7.19
N ALA A 35 -6.63 -8.15 -8.41
CA ALA A 35 -7.98 -8.08 -8.97
C ALA A 35 -8.58 -9.48 -9.17
N ARG A 36 -7.79 -10.46 -9.62
CA ARG A 36 -8.25 -11.86 -9.72
C ARG A 36 -8.53 -12.49 -8.37
N ALA A 37 -7.71 -12.18 -7.36
CA ALA A 37 -7.96 -12.63 -5.99
C ALA A 37 -9.28 -12.06 -5.44
N LEU A 38 -9.68 -10.87 -5.90
CA LEU A 38 -10.92 -10.22 -5.48
C LEU A 38 -12.17 -10.65 -6.25
N LEU A 39 -12.06 -10.74 -7.57
CA LEU A 39 -13.19 -11.11 -8.44
C LEU A 39 -13.40 -12.63 -8.51
N GLY A 40 -12.39 -13.40 -8.12
CA GLY A 40 -12.40 -14.85 -8.18
C GLY A 40 -11.84 -15.40 -9.50
N VAL A 41 -11.53 -16.70 -9.49
CA VAL A 41 -10.82 -17.39 -10.58
C VAL A 41 -11.64 -17.47 -11.87
N SER A 42 -12.97 -17.40 -11.77
CA SER A 42 -13.90 -17.48 -12.90
C SER A 42 -14.22 -16.12 -13.53
N ALA A 43 -13.69 -15.03 -12.99
CA ALA A 43 -13.97 -13.69 -13.51
C ALA A 43 -13.38 -13.51 -14.92
N PRO A 44 -14.12 -12.86 -15.84
CA PRO A 44 -13.59 -12.49 -17.15
C PRO A 44 -12.30 -11.67 -17.03
N GLN A 45 -11.32 -11.92 -17.91
CA GLN A 45 -10.06 -11.18 -17.91
C GLN A 45 -10.26 -9.66 -18.05
N ALA A 46 -11.26 -9.24 -18.82
CA ALA A 46 -11.58 -7.83 -19.03
C ALA A 46 -11.95 -7.11 -17.70
N ASP A 47 -12.66 -7.79 -16.80
CA ASP A 47 -13.06 -7.24 -15.51
C ASP A 47 -11.88 -7.17 -14.56
N VAL A 48 -11.00 -8.18 -14.61
CA VAL A 48 -9.75 -8.22 -13.86
C VAL A 48 -8.83 -7.06 -14.27
N ASP A 49 -8.68 -6.82 -15.57
CA ASP A 49 -7.85 -5.73 -16.10
C ASP A 49 -8.46 -4.34 -15.81
N ALA A 50 -9.79 -4.23 -15.81
CA ALA A 50 -10.48 -3.01 -15.41
C ALA A 50 -10.24 -2.70 -13.93
N LEU A 51 -10.40 -3.69 -13.05
CA LEU A 51 -10.17 -3.52 -11.62
C LEU A 51 -8.69 -3.28 -11.29
N ASN A 52 -7.75 -3.93 -11.98
CA ASN A 52 -6.33 -3.64 -11.80
C ASN A 52 -5.96 -2.20 -12.16
N ARG A 53 -6.58 -1.62 -13.21
CA ARG A 53 -6.41 -0.21 -13.56
C ARG A 53 -7.01 0.73 -12.52
N GLU A 54 -8.19 0.40 -12.00
CA GLU A 54 -8.83 1.18 -10.94
C GLU A 54 -8.00 1.19 -9.65
N LEU A 55 -7.42 0.03 -9.30
CA LEU A 55 -6.54 -0.14 -8.14
C LEU A 55 -5.11 0.37 -8.39
N GLY A 56 -4.76 0.75 -9.62
CA GLY A 56 -3.43 1.22 -10.00
C GLY A 56 -2.35 0.14 -10.00
N TYR A 57 -2.72 -1.15 -10.09
CA TYR A 57 -1.77 -2.27 -10.18
C TYR A 57 -1.09 -2.39 -11.55
N ASP A 58 -1.65 -1.74 -12.58
CA ASP A 58 -1.07 -1.56 -13.91
C ASP A 58 0.09 -0.55 -13.94
N LEU A 59 0.23 0.28 -12.91
CA LEU A 59 1.27 1.29 -12.83
C LEU A 59 2.66 0.68 -12.55
N PRO A 60 3.74 1.31 -13.04
CA PRO A 60 5.10 0.95 -12.68
C PRO A 60 5.31 0.96 -11.16
N PHE A 61 6.14 0.03 -10.69
CA PHE A 61 6.43 -0.15 -9.26
C PHE A 61 6.72 1.15 -8.50
N LEU A 62 7.60 2.01 -9.05
CA LEU A 62 7.96 3.28 -8.41
C LEU A 62 6.77 4.24 -8.31
N GLN A 63 5.88 4.25 -9.31
CA GLN A 63 4.68 5.08 -9.27
C GLN A 63 3.72 4.58 -8.19
N LYS A 64 3.50 3.25 -8.09
CA LYS A 64 2.68 2.65 -7.03
C LYS A 64 3.19 3.01 -5.64
N TYR A 65 4.49 2.85 -5.42
CA TYR A 65 5.14 3.17 -4.15
C TYR A 65 5.03 4.66 -3.80
N VAL A 66 5.35 5.56 -4.74
CA VAL A 66 5.26 7.02 -4.49
C VAL A 66 3.82 7.45 -4.23
N ASN A 67 2.85 6.93 -4.99
CA ASN A 67 1.43 7.23 -4.78
C ASN A 67 0.97 6.77 -3.39
N TYR A 68 1.37 5.59 -2.95
CA TYR A 68 1.06 5.09 -1.61
C TYR A 68 1.65 5.99 -0.51
N ILE A 69 2.94 6.31 -0.59
CA ILE A 69 3.58 7.21 0.38
C ILE A 69 2.93 8.60 0.39
N LYS A 70 2.61 9.13 -0.79
CA LYS A 70 1.94 10.43 -0.92
C LYS A 70 0.58 10.42 -0.23
N ASN A 71 -0.24 9.40 -0.45
CA ASN A 71 -1.54 9.26 0.21
C ASN A 71 -1.41 9.08 1.72
N MET A 72 -0.46 8.27 2.17
CA MET A 72 -0.19 8.04 3.58
C MET A 72 0.21 9.33 4.30
N VAL A 73 1.09 10.15 3.71
CA VAL A 73 1.62 11.36 4.35
C VAL A 73 0.66 12.54 4.25
N ILE A 74 0.05 12.76 3.08
CA ILE A 74 -0.80 13.94 2.85
C ILE A 74 -2.22 13.69 3.33
N ASN A 75 -2.81 12.56 2.95
CA ASN A 75 -4.22 12.27 3.20
C ASN A 75 -4.43 11.49 4.51
N ARG A 76 -3.34 11.05 5.18
CA ARG A 76 -3.39 10.13 6.32
C ARG A 76 -4.15 8.84 5.99
N ASP A 77 -4.09 8.44 4.72
CA ASP A 77 -4.83 7.32 4.18
C ASP A 77 -3.88 6.16 3.88
N PHE A 78 -4.14 5.03 4.51
CA PHE A 78 -3.41 3.77 4.36
C PHE A 78 -4.07 2.85 3.32
N GLY A 79 -5.13 3.31 2.67
CA GLY A 79 -5.92 2.58 1.70
C GLY A 79 -7.15 1.92 2.31
N ILE A 80 -7.89 1.24 1.43
CA ILE A 80 -9.09 0.48 1.75
C ILE A 80 -8.76 -1.01 1.70
N SER A 81 -9.21 -1.75 2.70
CA SER A 81 -9.11 -3.20 2.75
C SER A 81 -9.93 -3.80 1.61
N TYR A 82 -9.29 -4.66 0.80
CA TYR A 82 -9.98 -5.25 -0.32
C TYR A 82 -11.05 -6.26 0.08
N PHE A 83 -10.96 -6.84 1.29
CA PHE A 83 -11.90 -7.81 1.84
C PHE A 83 -13.06 -7.15 2.58
N THR A 84 -12.77 -6.25 3.52
CA THR A 84 -13.79 -5.63 4.38
C THR A 84 -14.36 -4.33 3.78
N LYS A 85 -13.70 -3.79 2.75
CA LYS A 85 -14.02 -2.49 2.14
C LYS A 85 -13.96 -1.31 3.12
N GLN A 86 -13.31 -1.48 4.27
CA GLN A 86 -13.09 -0.42 5.26
C GLN A 86 -11.70 0.20 5.14
N SER A 87 -11.53 1.41 5.66
CA SER A 87 -10.21 2.02 5.80
C SER A 87 -9.31 1.11 6.63
N VAL A 88 -8.12 0.79 6.08
CA VAL A 88 -7.13 -0.06 6.74
C VAL A 88 -6.75 0.50 8.11
N PHE A 89 -6.66 1.82 8.23
CA PHE A 89 -6.36 2.47 9.51
C PHE A 89 -7.45 2.18 10.56
N HIS A 90 -8.72 2.34 10.22
CA HIS A 90 -9.84 2.05 11.13
C HIS A 90 -9.96 0.57 11.48
N GLU A 91 -9.55 -0.33 10.57
CA GLU A 91 -9.59 -1.78 10.82
C GLU A 91 -8.45 -2.24 11.76
N ILE A 92 -7.27 -1.62 11.67
CA ILE A 92 -6.09 -2.01 12.46
C ILE A 92 -6.03 -1.28 13.80
N TRP A 93 -6.48 -0.03 13.88
CA TRP A 93 -6.38 0.79 15.10
C TRP A 93 -6.92 0.12 16.36
N PRO A 94 -8.10 -0.55 16.36
CA PRO A 94 -8.64 -1.19 17.56
C PRO A 94 -7.82 -2.36 18.11
N ARG A 95 -6.80 -2.84 17.37
CA ARG A 95 -5.94 -3.97 17.77
C ARG A 95 -4.77 -3.55 18.68
N TYR A 96 -4.61 -2.25 18.92
CA TYR A 96 -3.56 -1.65 19.75
C TYR A 96 -4.18 -0.70 20.79
#